data_AF-A0A835XHE1-F1
#
_entry.id   AF-A0A835XHE1-F1
#
_cell.length_a   1.000
_cell.length_b   1.000
_cell.length_c   1.000
_cell.angle_alpha   90.00
_cell.angle_beta   90.00
_cell.angle_gamma   90.00
#
_symmetry.space_group_name_H-M   'P 1'
#
loop_
_entity.id
_entity.type
_entity.pdbx_description
1 polymer ?
#
loop_
_entity_poly.entity_id
_entity_poly.type
_entity_poly.pdbx_seq_one_letter_code
_entity_poly.pdbx_strand_id
1 'polypeptide(L)'
;MAMRAALVLGRRELFAGVRQLRTSAANAACSTSEGSSVAAMVKAVNESSGSSLLSNLKSAQAKLQPYYPDPAASAGYSFQAKLALFGVISWTLYRLDTQARAHQWIVDLSLDVLQAAWYVSFLSLIPFRSVFVALRGLAPHTSTPLTGLRTAINIKP
;
A
#
# COMPACT_ATOMS: atom_id res chain seq x y z
N MET A 1 27.77 13.44 -22.21
CA MET A 1 28.21 13.26 -20.81
C MET A 1 27.05 12.94 -19.85
N ALA A 2 25.90 13.64 -19.90
CA ALA A 2 24.76 13.42 -19.00
C ALA A 2 24.09 12.03 -19.08
N MET A 3 24.01 11.44 -20.28
CA MET A 3 23.35 10.13 -20.51
C MET A 3 24.10 8.95 -19.85
N ARG A 4 25.44 9.04 -19.76
CA ARG A 4 26.27 8.05 -19.04
C ARG A 4 26.09 8.16 -17.52
N ALA A 5 25.92 9.38 -16.99
CA ALA A 5 25.65 9.59 -15.56
C ALA A 5 24.26 9.04 -15.16
N ALA A 6 23.24 9.25 -16.00
CA ALA A 6 21.89 8.73 -15.77
C ALA A 6 21.84 7.19 -15.77
N LEU A 7 22.62 6.52 -16.63
CA LEU A 7 22.71 5.06 -16.66
C LEU A 7 23.41 4.48 -15.42
N VAL A 8 24.43 5.18 -14.89
CA VAL A 8 25.14 4.76 -13.68
C VAL A 8 24.27 4.95 -12.43
N LEU A 9 23.52 6.05 -12.35
CA LEU A 9 22.51 6.28 -11.31
C LEU A 9 21.36 5.28 -11.38
N GLY A 10 20.83 5.02 -12.57
CA GLY A 10 19.76 4.03 -12.79
C GLY A 10 20.17 2.61 -12.38
N ARG A 11 21.43 2.20 -12.63
CA ARG A 11 21.94 0.91 -12.14
C ARG A 11 22.00 0.85 -10.61
N ARG A 12 22.46 1.91 -9.93
CA ARG A 12 22.52 1.95 -8.46
C ARG A 12 21.13 1.84 -7.82
N GLU A 13 20.14 2.54 -8.36
CA GLU A 13 18.75 2.49 -7.89
C GLU A 13 18.09 1.11 -8.13
N LEU A 14 18.39 0.47 -9.27
CA LEU A 14 17.94 -0.90 -9.54
C LEU A 14 18.54 -1.91 -8.55
N PHE A 15 19.83 -1.80 -8.23
CA PHE A 15 20.44 -2.68 -7.22
C PHE A 15 19.87 -2.47 -5.81
N ALA A 16 19.53 -1.23 -5.44
CA ALA A 16 18.89 -0.92 -4.17
C ALA A 16 17.45 -1.48 -4.11
N GLY A 17 16.66 -1.31 -5.16
CA GLY A 17 15.30 -1.84 -5.27
C GLY A 17 15.25 -3.38 -5.30
N VAL A 18 16.20 -4.03 -5.98
CA VAL A 18 16.34 -5.49 -5.98
C VAL A 18 16.76 -6.03 -4.60
N ARG A 19 17.61 -5.30 -3.86
CA ARG A 19 17.94 -5.63 -2.47
C ARG A 19 16.72 -5.53 -1.56
N GLN A 20 15.92 -4.47 -1.72
CA GLN A 20 14.70 -4.26 -0.94
C GLN A 20 13.63 -5.33 -1.23
N LEU A 21 13.44 -5.70 -2.50
CA LEU A 21 12.56 -6.80 -2.89
C LEU A 21 13.03 -8.16 -2.35
N ARG A 22 14.35 -8.41 -2.33
CA ARG A 22 14.91 -9.61 -1.67
C ARG A 22 14.69 -9.60 -0.17
N THR A 23 14.80 -8.46 0.51
CA THR A 23 14.50 -8.38 1.96
C THR A 23 13.01 -8.50 2.26
N SER A 24 12.13 -7.98 1.40
CA SER A 24 10.67 -8.13 1.58
C SER A 24 10.20 -9.57 1.28
N ALA A 25 10.79 -10.22 0.26
CA ALA A 25 10.54 -11.63 -0.02
C ALA A 25 11.17 -12.55 1.04
N ALA A 26 12.32 -12.18 1.61
CA ALA A 26 12.91 -12.89 2.75
C ALA A 26 12.09 -12.72 4.04
N ASN A 27 11.49 -11.54 4.27
CA ASN A 27 10.55 -11.35 5.38
C ASN A 27 9.23 -12.13 5.16
N ALA A 28 8.77 -12.28 3.92
CA ALA A 28 7.66 -13.17 3.61
C ALA A 28 8.03 -14.67 3.72
N ALA A 29 9.29 -15.04 3.46
CA ALA A 29 9.79 -16.40 3.63
C ALA A 29 10.10 -16.76 5.10
N CYS A 30 10.29 -15.75 5.96
CA CYS A 30 10.44 -15.92 7.42
C CYS A 30 9.14 -16.34 8.11
N SER A 31 7.99 -16.32 7.42
CA SER A 31 6.72 -16.80 7.97
C SER A 31 6.56 -18.33 7.96
N THR A 32 7.51 -19.09 7.41
CA THR A 32 7.44 -20.57 7.42
C THR A 32 8.19 -21.21 8.59
N SER A 33 9.02 -20.45 9.33
CA SER A 33 9.75 -20.92 10.52
C SER A 33 9.21 -20.38 11.85
N GLU A 34 8.23 -19.48 11.82
CA GLU A 34 7.58 -18.95 13.03
C GLU A 34 6.46 -19.91 13.47
N GLY A 35 6.62 -20.54 14.64
CA GLY A 35 5.60 -21.42 15.22
C GLY A 35 4.30 -20.67 15.55
N SER A 36 3.18 -21.39 15.64
CA SER A 36 1.88 -20.79 15.99
C SER A 36 1.93 -20.07 17.34
N SER A 37 1.42 -18.83 17.38
CA SER A 37 1.29 -18.04 18.61
C SER A 37 0.45 -18.79 19.66
N VAL A 38 -0.56 -19.56 19.27
CA VAL A 38 -1.38 -20.37 20.20
C VAL A 38 -0.52 -21.42 20.93
N ALA A 39 0.39 -22.09 20.23
CA ALA A 39 1.29 -23.07 20.85
C ALA A 39 2.30 -22.40 21.80
N ALA A 40 2.82 -21.22 21.42
CA ALA A 40 3.67 -20.41 22.28
C ALA A 40 2.94 -19.94 23.55
N MET A 41 1.65 -19.62 23.45
CA MET A 41 0.81 -19.26 24.60
C MET A 41 0.65 -20.42 25.57
N VAL A 42 0.28 -21.60 25.07
CA VAL A 42 0.10 -22.81 25.91
C VAL A 42 1.41 -23.14 26.65
N LYS A 43 2.55 -23.06 25.95
CA LYS A 43 3.87 -23.25 26.55
C LYS A 43 4.16 -22.22 27.64
N ALA A 44 3.98 -20.92 27.35
CA ALA A 44 4.26 -19.84 28.29
C ALA A 44 3.39 -19.90 29.56
N VAL A 45 2.14 -20.35 29.44
CA VAL A 45 1.24 -20.54 30.58
C VAL A 45 1.64 -21.77 31.40
N ASN A 46 1.92 -22.91 30.74
CA ASN A 46 2.31 -24.15 31.41
C ASN A 46 3.65 -24.03 32.17
N GLU A 47 4.56 -23.19 31.69
CA GLU A 47 5.87 -22.96 32.30
C GLU A 47 5.83 -21.85 33.39
N SER A 48 4.70 -21.15 33.57
CA SER A 48 4.56 -20.10 34.59
C SER A 48 4.34 -20.67 35.99
N SER A 49 4.95 -20.06 37.01
CA SER A 49 4.65 -20.39 38.40
C SER A 49 3.28 -19.84 38.82
N GLY A 50 2.56 -20.56 39.68
CA GLY A 50 1.21 -20.18 40.13
C GLY A 50 1.15 -18.82 40.84
N SER A 51 2.25 -18.39 41.49
CA SER A 51 2.34 -17.09 42.16
C SER A 51 2.56 -15.90 41.20
N SER A 52 3.07 -16.13 39.99
CA SER A 52 3.42 -15.07 39.02
C SER A 52 2.60 -15.09 37.73
N LEU A 53 1.68 -16.06 37.59
CA LEU A 53 0.85 -16.22 36.39
C LEU A 53 0.07 -14.94 36.06
N LEU A 54 -0.68 -14.41 37.02
CA LEU A 54 -1.49 -13.21 36.82
C LEU A 54 -0.66 -11.97 36.47
N SER A 55 0.54 -11.82 37.03
CA SER A 55 1.45 -10.72 36.68
C SER A 55 2.06 -10.87 35.28
N ASN A 56 2.21 -12.11 34.80
CA ASN A 56 2.85 -12.41 33.51
C ASN A 56 1.88 -12.45 32.33
N LEU A 57 0.56 -12.49 32.55
CA LEU A 57 -0.43 -12.58 31.46
C LEU A 57 -0.34 -11.43 30.45
N LYS A 58 -0.12 -10.19 30.91
CA LYS A 58 -0.01 -9.03 30.01
C LYS A 58 1.24 -9.08 29.13
N SER A 59 2.37 -9.52 29.69
CA SER A 59 3.62 -9.63 28.94
C SER A 59 3.60 -10.84 27.99
N ALA A 60 2.94 -11.93 28.39
CA ALA A 60 2.65 -13.06 27.51
C ALA A 60 1.72 -12.66 26.35
N GLN A 61 0.65 -11.91 26.63
CA GLN A 61 -0.26 -11.40 25.61
C GLN A 61 0.45 -10.51 24.59
N ALA A 62 1.31 -9.59 25.03
CA ALA A 62 2.06 -8.70 24.15
C ALA A 62 2.97 -9.46 23.17
N LYS A 63 3.58 -10.57 23.59
CA LYS A 63 4.42 -11.43 22.74
C LYS A 63 3.64 -12.22 21.69
N LEU A 64 2.32 -12.30 21.82
CA LEU A 64 1.44 -13.09 20.95
C LEU A 64 0.67 -12.22 19.95
N GLN A 65 0.69 -10.90 20.12
CA GLN A 65 0.01 -9.99 19.21
C GLN A 65 0.60 -10.11 17.80
N PRO A 66 -0.24 -10.08 16.75
CA PRO A 66 0.27 -10.07 15.39
C PRO A 66 1.15 -8.83 15.18
N TYR A 67 2.25 -9.01 14.46
CA TYR A 67 3.16 -7.93 14.18
C TYR A 67 2.51 -6.91 13.23
N TYR A 68 2.33 -5.69 13.73
CA TYR A 68 1.98 -4.54 12.91
C TYR A 68 3.24 -3.68 12.78
N PRO A 69 3.82 -3.54 11.58
CA PRO A 69 5.04 -2.78 11.41
C PRO A 69 4.79 -1.31 11.70
N ASP A 70 5.74 -0.68 12.41
CA ASP A 70 5.74 0.76 12.61
C ASP A 70 5.86 1.51 11.28
N PRO A 71 5.25 2.70 11.16
CA PRO A 71 5.37 3.50 9.95
C PRO A 71 6.83 3.84 9.68
N ALA A 72 7.36 3.36 8.56
CA ALA A 72 8.71 3.66 8.12
C ALA A 72 8.87 5.17 7.81
N ALA A 73 10.10 5.66 7.89
CA ALA A 73 10.41 7.02 7.50
C ALA A 73 10.01 7.29 6.04
N SER A 74 9.51 8.50 5.76
CA SER A 74 9.07 8.89 4.42
C SER A 74 10.23 8.79 3.42
N ALA A 75 10.11 7.88 2.46
CA ALA A 75 11.08 7.71 1.37
C ALA A 75 10.80 8.62 0.16
N GLY A 76 9.80 9.50 0.24
CA GLY A 76 9.36 10.35 -0.87
C GLY A 76 8.79 9.53 -2.04
N TYR A 77 9.05 9.96 -3.27
CA TYR A 77 8.57 9.27 -4.48
C TYR A 77 9.37 8.01 -4.79
N SER A 78 8.67 6.89 -4.97
CA SER A 78 9.27 5.65 -5.47
C SER A 78 9.82 5.84 -6.89
N PHE A 79 10.76 4.98 -7.29
CA PHE A 79 11.30 5.01 -8.65
C PHE A 79 10.21 4.89 -9.73
N GLN A 80 9.22 4.01 -9.49
CA GLN A 80 8.06 3.85 -10.37
C GLN A 80 7.21 5.12 -10.42
N ALA A 81 6.97 5.78 -9.27
CA ALA A 81 6.25 7.05 -9.23
C ALA A 81 7.00 8.16 -10.00
N LYS A 82 8.33 8.22 -9.87
CA LYS A 82 9.16 9.18 -10.63
C LYS A 82 9.07 8.92 -12.14
N LEU A 83 9.16 7.66 -12.56
CA LEU A 83 9.01 7.30 -13.98
C LEU A 83 7.60 7.60 -14.50
N ALA A 84 6.55 7.31 -13.72
CA ALA A 84 5.19 7.61 -14.10
C ALA A 84 4.96 9.12 -14.26
N LEU A 85 5.39 9.92 -13.28
CA LEU A 85 5.27 11.38 -13.35
C LEU A 85 6.07 11.96 -14.52
N PHE A 86 7.32 11.53 -14.70
CA PHE A 86 8.13 12.00 -15.83
C PHE A 86 7.54 11.57 -17.18
N GLY A 87 7.02 10.35 -17.28
CA GLY A 87 6.33 9.85 -18.47
C GLY A 87 5.07 10.66 -18.80
N VAL A 88 4.23 10.94 -17.79
CA VAL A 88 3.03 11.78 -17.96
C VAL A 88 3.41 13.20 -18.37
N ILE A 89 4.39 13.82 -17.72
CA ILE A 89 4.86 15.17 -18.09
C ILE A 89 5.38 15.17 -19.53
N SER A 90 6.23 14.22 -19.89
CA SER A 90 6.79 14.10 -21.25
C SER A 90 5.69 13.91 -22.30
N TRP A 91 4.69 13.07 -22.00
CA TRP A 91 3.53 12.85 -22.86
C TRP A 91 2.68 14.11 -23.02
N THR A 92 2.40 14.83 -21.93
CA THR A 92 1.61 16.08 -21.98
C THR A 92 2.31 17.14 -22.81
N LEU A 93 3.63 17.33 -22.65
CA LEU A 93 4.40 18.27 -23.45
C LEU A 93 4.42 17.89 -24.94
N TYR A 94 4.59 16.60 -25.23
CA TYR A 94 4.51 16.10 -26.60
C TYR A 94 3.15 16.39 -27.24
N ARG A 95 2.04 16.13 -26.52
CA ARG A 95 0.69 16.41 -27.01
C ARG A 95 0.46 17.90 -27.24
N LEU A 96 0.87 18.74 -26.30
CA LEU A 96 0.76 20.19 -26.44
C LEU A 96 1.56 20.73 -27.64
N ASP A 97 2.78 20.24 -27.88
CA ASP A 97 3.55 20.61 -29.09
C ASP A 97 2.83 20.18 -30.37
N THR A 98 2.22 18.99 -30.41
CA THR A 98 1.46 18.55 -31.60
C THR A 98 0.19 19.37 -31.83
N GLN A 99 -0.54 19.75 -30.78
CA GLN A 99 -1.74 20.58 -30.87
C GLN A 99 -1.41 22.02 -31.27
N ALA A 100 -0.32 22.58 -30.74
CA ALA A 100 0.13 23.93 -31.07
C ALA A 100 0.50 24.08 -32.58
N ARG A 101 0.82 22.98 -33.25
CA ARG A 101 1.13 22.93 -34.69
C ARG A 101 -0.06 22.53 -35.56
N ALA A 102 -1.21 22.21 -34.97
CA ALA A 102 -2.40 21.86 -35.72
C ALA A 102 -2.98 23.08 -36.44
N HIS A 103 -3.72 22.84 -37.53
CA HIS A 103 -4.38 23.91 -38.29
C HIS A 103 -5.33 24.75 -37.40
N GLN A 104 -5.98 24.12 -36.42
CA GLN A 104 -6.87 24.76 -35.45
C GLN A 104 -6.29 24.76 -34.02
N TRP A 105 -5.00 25.07 -33.89
CA TRP A 105 -4.26 25.02 -32.63
C TRP A 105 -4.97 25.72 -31.44
N ILE A 106 -5.62 26.86 -31.66
CA ILE A 106 -6.29 27.62 -30.59
C ILE A 106 -7.55 26.90 -30.08
N VAL A 107 -8.28 26.24 -30.99
CA VAL A 107 -9.48 25.48 -30.64
C VAL A 107 -9.07 24.24 -29.85
N ASP A 108 -8.05 23.53 -30.32
CA ASP A 108 -7.55 22.32 -29.65
C ASP A 108 -7.05 22.61 -28.23
N LEU A 109 -6.28 23.70 -28.03
CA LEU A 109 -5.83 24.11 -26.70
C LEU A 109 -7.00 24.59 -25.80
N SER A 110 -8.02 25.21 -26.37
CA SER A 110 -9.21 25.62 -25.60
C SER A 110 -10.07 24.43 -25.17
N LEU A 111 -10.10 23.35 -25.96
CA LEU A 111 -10.78 22.11 -25.59
C LEU A 111 -10.12 21.46 -24.37
N ASP A 112 -8.80 21.51 -24.25
CA ASP A 112 -8.09 21.00 -23.07
C ASP A 112 -8.50 21.78 -21.80
N VAL A 113 -8.71 23.10 -21.90
CA VAL A 113 -9.22 23.93 -20.78
C VAL A 113 -10.64 23.52 -20.39
N LEU A 114 -11.52 23.30 -21.38
CA LEU A 114 -12.89 22.85 -21.13
C LEU A 114 -12.92 21.45 -20.49
N GLN A 115 -12.06 20.53 -20.93
CA GLN A 115 -11.91 19.21 -20.32
C GLN A 115 -11.39 19.31 -18.88
N ALA A 116 -10.37 20.13 -18.65
CA ALA A 116 -9.82 20.36 -17.32
C ALA A 116 -10.84 20.97 -16.35
N ALA A 117 -11.70 21.87 -16.82
CA ALA A 117 -12.77 22.46 -16.02
C ALA A 117 -13.74 21.40 -15.45
N TRP A 118 -14.05 20.36 -16.21
CA TRP A 118 -14.85 19.23 -15.72
C TRP A 118 -14.13 18.45 -14.63
N TYR A 119 -12.83 18.18 -14.75
CA TYR A 119 -12.08 17.50 -13.69
C TYR A 119 -12.07 18.29 -12.38
N VAL A 120 -11.87 19.61 -12.45
CA VAL A 120 -11.93 20.48 -11.26
C VAL A 120 -13.34 20.47 -10.66
N SER A 121 -14.37 20.54 -11.50
CA SER A 121 -15.76 20.49 -11.04
C SER A 121 -16.08 19.15 -10.36
N PHE A 122 -15.63 18.02 -10.92
CA PHE A 122 -15.80 16.70 -10.33
C PHE A 122 -15.16 16.59 -8.94
N LEU A 123 -13.99 17.21 -8.72
CA LEU A 123 -13.35 17.23 -7.40
C LEU A 123 -14.20 17.94 -6.33
N SER A 124 -15.03 18.90 -6.74
CA SER A 124 -15.90 19.67 -5.82
C SER A 124 -17.29 19.07 -5.65
N LEU A 125 -17.85 18.45 -6.70
CA LEU A 125 -19.23 17.99 -6.73
C LEU A 125 -19.39 16.52 -6.33
N ILE A 126 -18.37 15.68 -6.57
CA ILE A 126 -18.48 14.25 -6.27
C ILE A 126 -18.31 14.03 -4.76
N PRO A 127 -19.30 13.43 -4.08
CA PRO A 127 -19.15 13.04 -2.68
C PRO A 127 -18.31 11.77 -2.57
N PHE A 128 -16.97 11.91 -2.62
CA PHE A 128 -16.03 10.77 -2.67
C PHE A 128 -16.21 9.76 -1.52
N ARG A 129 -16.62 10.20 -0.34
CA ARG A 129 -16.94 9.30 0.78
C ARG A 129 -18.11 8.36 0.45
N SER A 130 -19.17 8.91 -0.14
CA SER A 130 -20.34 8.11 -0.55
C SER A 130 -20.00 7.18 -1.70
N VAL A 131 -19.21 7.66 -2.67
CA VAL A 131 -18.68 6.82 -3.76
C VAL A 131 -17.84 5.67 -3.21
N PHE A 132 -16.96 5.91 -2.23
CA PHE A 132 -16.17 4.86 -1.60
C PHE A 132 -17.05 3.79 -0.94
N VAL A 133 -18.09 4.19 -0.21
CA VAL A 133 -19.03 3.22 0.42
C VAL A 133 -19.83 2.46 -0.64
N ALA A 134 -20.24 3.13 -1.72
CA ALA A 134 -20.93 2.47 -2.84
C ALA A 134 -20.03 1.42 -3.53
N LEU A 135 -18.77 1.78 -3.83
CA LEU A 135 -17.79 0.85 -4.41
C LEU A 135 -17.51 -0.33 -3.47
N ARG A 136 -17.39 -0.09 -2.17
CA ARG A 136 -17.27 -1.14 -1.16
C ARG A 136 -18.49 -2.07 -1.14
N GLY A 137 -19.68 -1.54 -1.40
CA GLY A 137 -20.93 -2.30 -1.48
C GLY A 137 -21.06 -3.19 -2.72
N LEU A 138 -20.37 -2.87 -3.82
CA LEU A 138 -20.38 -3.68 -5.05
C LEU A 138 -19.70 -5.04 -4.87
N ALA A 139 -18.65 -5.09 -4.05
CA ALA A 139 -17.89 -6.30 -3.78
C ALA A 139 -18.51 -7.08 -2.61
N PRO A 140 -18.98 -8.34 -2.82
CA PRO A 140 -19.61 -9.15 -1.76
C PRO A 140 -18.72 -9.38 -0.52
N HIS A 141 -17.40 -9.40 -0.73
CA HIS A 141 -16.41 -9.64 0.32
C HIS A 141 -16.13 -8.41 1.18
N THR A 142 -16.60 -7.22 0.78
CA THR A 142 -16.46 -5.98 1.55
C THR A 142 -17.79 -5.34 1.96
N SER A 143 -18.90 -5.79 1.37
CA SER A 143 -20.25 -5.30 1.64
C SER A 143 -20.85 -5.83 2.93
N THR A 144 -20.41 -7.02 3.38
CA THR A 144 -20.88 -7.66 4.62
C THR A 144 -19.71 -8.04 5.52
N PRO A 145 -19.90 -8.10 6.85
CA PRO A 145 -18.88 -8.63 7.74
C PRO A 145 -18.64 -10.12 7.47
N LEU A 146 -17.44 -10.60 7.80
CA LEU A 146 -17.07 -12.01 7.68
C LEU A 146 -18.03 -12.88 8.52
N THR A 147 -18.83 -13.69 7.84
CA THR A 147 -19.72 -14.66 8.48
C THR A 147 -18.98 -15.98 8.59
N GLY A 148 -18.36 -16.23 9.74
CA GLY A 148 -17.46 -17.37 9.97
C GLY A 148 -17.72 -18.10 11.28
N LEU A 149 -16.65 -18.57 11.91
CA LEU A 149 -16.70 -19.35 13.14
C LEU A 149 -17.41 -18.60 14.27
N ARG A 150 -18.44 -19.21 14.84
CA ARG A 150 -19.17 -18.67 15.99
C ARG A 150 -18.45 -19.04 17.27
N THR A 151 -18.28 -18.08 18.19
CA THR A 151 -17.58 -18.25 19.47
C THR A 151 -18.12 -19.43 20.27
N ALA A 152 -19.45 -19.55 20.38
CA ALA A 152 -20.12 -20.62 21.13
C ALA A 152 -19.77 -22.04 20.65
N ILE A 153 -19.38 -22.22 19.38
CA ILE A 153 -19.08 -23.55 18.80
C ILE A 153 -17.62 -23.96 19.06
N ASN A 154 -16.72 -23.00 19.32
CA ASN A 154 -15.28 -23.25 19.45
C ASN A 154 -14.75 -23.03 20.88
N ILE A 155 -15.62 -23.10 21.89
CA ILE A 155 -15.19 -23.04 23.29
C ILE A 155 -14.52 -24.38 23.62
N LYS A 156 -13.25 -24.32 24.03
CA LYS A 156 -12.55 -25.46 24.65
C LYS A 156 -12.66 -25.26 26.18
N PRO A 157 -13.46 -26.08 26.89
CA PRO A 157 -13.55 -26.01 28.34
C PRO A 157 -12.25 -26.45 29.02
#